data_AF-A0A5M9HIV3-F1
#
_entry.id   AF-A0A5M9HIV3-F1
#
_cell.length_a   1.000
_cell.length_b   1.000
_cell.length_c   1.000
_cell.angle_alpha   90.00
_cell.angle_beta   90.00
_cell.angle_gamma   90.00
#
_symmetry.space_group_name_H-M   'P 1'
#
loop_
_entity.id
_entity.type
_entity.pdbx_description
1 polymer ?
#
loop_
_entity_poly.entity_id
_entity_poly.type
_entity_poly.pdbx_seq_one_letter_code
_entity_poly.pdbx_strand_id
1 'polypeptide(L)'
;MDINELKPGNLIKVQPRENQEGLLLVQEIQHSTVICEMISPRKGYLFRLKPVEITPVPISDDWLMKAGYTPGMSTGYWSDSRGAASYLSKNNEGRLDHPDSVNIKYVHELQNEYLRLTASTLTIIN
;
A
#
# COMPACT_ATOMS: atom_id res chain seq x y z
N MET A 1 10.65 -6.39 -6.78
CA MET A 1 9.72 -6.73 -5.69
C MET A 1 9.46 -8.24 -5.75
N ASP A 2 9.23 -8.91 -4.61
CA ASP A 2 8.77 -10.31 -4.64
C ASP A 2 7.24 -10.34 -4.85
N ILE A 3 6.76 -11.18 -5.75
CA ILE A 3 5.33 -11.35 -6.00
C ILE A 3 4.59 -11.91 -4.78
N ASN A 4 5.29 -12.65 -3.93
CA ASN A 4 4.73 -13.25 -2.72
C ASN A 4 4.39 -12.20 -1.64
N GLU A 5 4.94 -11.00 -1.75
CA GLU A 5 4.63 -9.87 -0.87
C GLU A 5 3.30 -9.19 -1.24
N LEU A 6 2.73 -9.50 -2.41
CA LEU A 6 1.52 -8.87 -2.91
C LEU A 6 0.26 -9.65 -2.54
N LYS A 7 -0.86 -8.93 -2.46
CA LYS A 7 -2.23 -9.45 -2.36
C LYS A 7 -3.18 -8.63 -3.25
N PRO A 8 -4.31 -9.22 -3.69
CA PRO A 8 -5.41 -8.45 -4.26
C PRO A 8 -5.79 -7.26 -3.37
N GLY A 9 -5.95 -6.08 -3.98
CA GLY A 9 -6.21 -4.82 -3.29
C GLY A 9 -4.95 -3.99 -2.96
N ASN A 10 -3.74 -4.54 -3.13
CA ASN A 10 -2.51 -3.77 -2.91
C ASN A 10 -2.31 -2.67 -3.96
N LEU A 11 -1.82 -1.52 -3.51
CA LEU A 11 -1.36 -0.44 -4.38
C LEU A 11 0.13 -0.57 -4.69
N ILE A 12 0.44 -0.47 -5.98
CA ILE A 12 1.81 -0.51 -6.51
C ILE A 12 1.99 0.59 -7.57
N LYS A 13 3.23 0.89 -7.90
CA LYS A 13 3.58 1.70 -9.07
C LYS A 13 4.23 0.82 -10.14
N VAL A 14 4.12 1.26 -11.38
CA VAL A 14 4.92 0.75 -12.49
C VAL A 14 5.87 1.85 -12.94
N GLN A 15 7.13 1.49 -13.21
CA GLN A 15 8.07 2.38 -13.90
C GLN A 15 7.68 2.50 -15.38
N PRO A 16 8.10 3.57 -16.08
CA PRO A 16 7.49 3.93 -17.36
C PRO A 16 7.65 2.81 -18.39
N ARG A 17 6.51 2.19 -18.75
CA ARG A 17 6.39 1.40 -19.98
C ARG A 17 5.79 2.32 -21.03
N GLU A 18 6.48 2.51 -22.14
CA GLU A 18 6.04 3.43 -23.21
C GLU A 18 5.82 4.88 -22.71
N ASN A 19 6.68 5.37 -21.79
CA ASN A 19 6.58 6.68 -21.13
C ASN A 19 5.38 6.87 -20.19
N GLN A 20 4.75 5.79 -19.70
CA GLN A 20 3.65 5.88 -18.75
C GLN A 20 4.02 5.29 -17.39
N GLU A 21 4.20 6.17 -16.40
CA GLU A 21 4.15 5.82 -14.98
C GLU A 21 2.69 5.82 -14.51
N GLY A 22 2.35 4.89 -13.62
CA GLY A 22 0.98 4.79 -13.13
C GLY A 22 0.88 4.14 -11.76
N LEU A 23 -0.13 4.57 -11.02
CA LEU A 23 -0.58 3.89 -9.80
C LEU A 23 -1.55 2.79 -10.21
N LEU A 24 -1.28 1.57 -9.76
CA LEU A 24 -2.07 0.40 -10.09
C LEU A 24 -2.59 -0.28 -8.82
N LEU A 25 -3.76 -0.87 -8.94
CA LEU A 25 -4.40 -1.72 -7.94
C LEU A 25 -4.28 -3.18 -8.37
N VAL A 26 -3.71 -4.02 -7.52
CA VAL A 26 -3.60 -5.46 -7.78
C VAL A 26 -4.99 -6.10 -7.77
N GLN A 27 -5.36 -6.75 -8.86
CA GLN A 27 -6.64 -7.47 -8.99
C GLN A 27 -6.46 -8.97 -8.77
N GLU A 28 -5.43 -9.56 -9.38
CA GLU A 28 -5.19 -11.00 -9.35
C GLU A 28 -3.69 -11.30 -9.38
N ILE A 29 -3.26 -12.30 -8.62
CA ILE A 29 -1.90 -12.81 -8.64
C ILE A 29 -1.89 -14.14 -9.39
N GLN A 30 -1.16 -14.18 -10.49
CA GLN A 30 -0.92 -15.37 -11.29
C GLN A 30 0.52 -15.82 -11.05
N HIS A 31 0.77 -17.12 -11.01
CA HIS A 31 2.04 -17.76 -10.64
C HIS A 31 3.32 -16.88 -10.74
N SER A 32 3.61 -16.29 -11.91
CA SER A 32 4.76 -15.41 -12.14
C SER A 32 4.42 -13.98 -12.61
N THR A 33 3.13 -13.60 -12.63
CA THR A 33 2.67 -12.27 -13.08
C THR A 33 1.49 -11.76 -12.26
N VAL A 34 1.29 -10.45 -12.22
CA VAL A 34 0.17 -9.83 -11.53
C VAL A 34 -0.72 -9.11 -12.54
N ILE A 35 -2.04 -9.31 -12.44
CA ILE A 35 -3.04 -8.51 -13.14
C ILE A 35 -3.38 -7.31 -12.26
N CYS A 36 -3.22 -6.12 -12.81
CA CYS A 36 -3.49 -4.87 -12.09
C CYS A 36 -4.41 -3.97 -12.91
N GLU A 37 -5.23 -3.19 -12.24
CA GLU A 37 -6.01 -2.10 -12.84
C GLU A 37 -5.29 -0.79 -12.60
N MET A 38 -5.14 0.04 -13.63
CA MET A 38 -4.65 1.39 -13.46
C MET A 38 -5.70 2.24 -12.77
N ILE A 39 -5.26 2.97 -11.74
CA ILE A 39 -6.06 3.92 -10.99
C ILE A 39 -5.75 5.35 -11.44
N SER A 40 -4.48 5.61 -11.80
CA SER A 40 -4.02 6.89 -12.34
C SER A 40 -2.84 6.66 -13.29
N PRO A 41 -2.73 7.39 -14.42
CA PRO A 41 -3.62 8.48 -14.86
C PRO A 41 -4.88 8.01 -15.60
N ARG A 42 -4.94 6.76 -16.07
CA ARG A 42 -6.05 6.27 -16.91
C ARG A 42 -6.79 5.13 -16.22
N LYS A 43 -7.80 5.48 -15.42
CA LYS A 43 -8.58 4.53 -14.63
C LYS A 43 -9.21 3.42 -15.49
N GLY A 44 -9.17 2.17 -15.02
CA GLY A 44 -9.87 1.03 -15.62
C GLY A 44 -9.06 0.23 -16.65
N TYR A 45 -7.86 0.67 -17.02
CA TYR A 45 -7.01 -0.10 -17.94
C TYR A 45 -6.31 -1.25 -17.21
N LEU A 46 -6.35 -2.46 -17.76
CA LEU A 46 -5.74 -3.64 -17.17
C LEU A 46 -4.33 -3.89 -17.70
N PHE A 47 -3.41 -4.20 -16.79
CA PHE A 47 -2.02 -4.55 -17.07
C PHE A 47 -1.72 -5.94 -16.54
N ARG A 48 -0.93 -6.70 -17.30
CA ARG A 48 -0.21 -7.86 -16.77
C ARG A 48 1.25 -7.48 -16.59
N LEU A 49 1.74 -7.56 -15.35
CA LEU A 49 3.09 -7.18 -14.97
C LEU A 49 3.88 -8.36 -14.42
N LYS A 50 5.18 -8.39 -14.71
CA LYS A 50 6.17 -9.22 -14.01
C LYS A 50 6.68 -8.49 -12.78
N PRO A 51 7.18 -9.20 -11.75
CA PRO A 51 7.66 -8.57 -10.50
C PRO A 51 8.80 -7.55 -10.69
N VAL A 52 9.56 -7.66 -11.78
CA VAL A 52 10.64 -6.73 -12.14
C VAL A 52 10.12 -5.38 -12.62
N GLU A 53 8.86 -5.32 -13.10
CA GLU A 53 8.20 -4.10 -13.59
C GLU A 53 7.53 -3.33 -12.44
N ILE A 54 7.43 -3.95 -11.27
CA ILE A 54 6.71 -3.42 -10.11
C ILE A 54 7.66 -2.61 -9.22
N THR A 55 7.28 -1.36 -8.97
CA THR A 55 7.92 -0.49 -8.00
C THR A 55 7.01 -0.33 -6.78
N PRO A 56 7.44 -0.73 -5.58
CA PRO A 56 6.64 -0.54 -4.38
C PRO A 56 6.49 0.96 -4.09
N VAL A 57 5.34 1.36 -3.56
CA VAL A 57 5.08 2.76 -3.21
C VAL A 57 5.62 3.02 -1.80
N PRO A 58 6.60 3.94 -1.62
CA PRO A 58 7.09 4.29 -0.28
C PRO A 58 5.95 4.85 0.57
N ILE A 59 5.90 4.43 1.84
CA ILE A 59 4.97 5.01 2.79
C ILE A 59 5.38 6.45 3.10
N SER A 60 4.39 7.33 3.22
CA SER A 60 4.57 8.74 3.58
C SER A 60 3.34 9.24 4.32
N ASP A 61 3.44 10.41 4.93
CA ASP A 61 2.33 11.08 5.60
C ASP A 61 1.13 11.30 4.65
N ASP A 62 1.38 11.59 3.36
CA ASP A 62 0.32 11.68 2.33
C ASP A 62 -0.43 10.36 2.15
N TRP A 63 0.30 9.23 2.10
CA TRP A 63 -0.33 7.93 1.99
C TRP A 63 -1.08 7.52 3.25
N LEU A 64 -0.59 7.90 4.43
CA LEU A 64 -1.30 7.69 5.69
C LEU A 64 -2.63 8.47 5.71
N MET A 65 -2.60 9.75 5.32
CA MET A 65 -3.82 10.56 5.19
C MET A 65 -4.81 9.96 4.20
N LYS A 66 -4.34 9.54 3.01
CA LYS A 66 -5.17 8.86 2.01
C LYS A 66 -5.74 7.52 2.48
N ALA A 67 -5.05 6.85 3.40
CA ALA A 67 -5.52 5.65 4.08
C ALA A 67 -6.49 5.95 5.24
N GLY A 68 -6.84 7.22 5.51
CA GLY A 68 -7.76 7.62 6.57
C GLY A 68 -7.12 7.76 7.95
N TYR A 69 -5.78 7.76 8.02
CA TYR A 69 -5.08 8.06 9.26
C TYR A 69 -5.00 9.56 9.50
N THR A 70 -5.09 9.94 10.76
CA THR A 70 -4.90 11.32 11.22
C THR A 70 -3.71 11.40 12.16
N PRO A 71 -2.89 12.46 12.08
CA PRO A 71 -1.77 12.63 12.99
C PRO A 71 -2.29 12.85 14.41
N GLY A 72 -1.74 12.08 15.35
CA GLY A 72 -2.00 12.22 16.77
C GLY A 72 -1.26 13.42 17.38
N MET A 73 -1.46 13.63 18.69
CA MET A 73 -0.82 14.75 19.41
C MET A 73 0.70 14.61 19.51
N SER A 74 1.22 13.38 19.48
CA SER A 74 2.65 13.10 19.53
C SER A 74 3.22 12.94 18.13
N THR A 75 4.38 13.54 17.87
CA THR A 75 5.06 13.44 16.58
C THR A 75 5.24 11.98 16.15
N GLY A 76 4.87 11.68 14.90
CA GLY A 76 4.98 10.34 14.33
C GLY A 76 3.87 9.37 14.72
N TYR A 77 2.98 9.70 15.65
CA TYR A 77 1.81 8.88 15.94
C TYR A 77 0.67 9.24 14.99
N TRP A 78 0.01 8.21 14.49
CA TRP A 78 -1.14 8.30 13.61
C TRP A 78 -2.23 7.38 14.10
N SER A 79 -3.49 7.78 13.95
CA SER A 79 -4.64 6.94 14.30
C SER A 79 -5.61 6.91 13.14
N ASP A 80 -6.07 5.70 12.78
CA ASP A 80 -7.22 5.56 11.89
C ASP A 80 -8.43 6.28 12.51
N SER A 81 -9.19 6.95 11.66
CA SER A 81 -10.53 7.52 11.94
C SER A 81 -11.46 6.64 12.79
N ARG A 82 -11.35 5.31 12.69
CA ARG A 82 -12.19 4.35 13.46
C ARG A 82 -11.58 3.97 14.81
N GLY A 83 -10.37 4.41 15.12
CA GLY A 83 -9.61 4.01 16.31
C GLY A 83 -9.20 2.54 16.33
N ALA A 84 -9.32 1.83 15.19
CA ALA A 84 -9.08 0.38 15.12
C ALA A 84 -7.58 0.04 15.11
N ALA A 85 -6.75 0.92 14.56
CA ALA A 85 -5.31 0.75 14.54
C ALA A 85 -4.59 2.11 14.62
N SER A 86 -3.56 2.17 15.44
CA SER A 86 -2.60 3.27 15.44
C SER A 86 -1.35 2.87 14.67
N TYR A 87 -0.68 3.85 14.06
CA TYR A 87 0.54 3.68 13.30
C TYR A 87 1.62 4.61 13.85
N LEU A 88 2.79 4.07 14.14
CA LEU A 88 3.95 4.82 14.60
C LEU A 88 4.94 4.98 13.43
N SER A 89 4.98 6.18 12.86
CA SER A 89 5.86 6.60 11.77
C SER A 89 7.16 7.20 12.31
N LYS A 90 8.30 6.79 11.73
CA LYS A 90 9.62 7.36 11.97
C LYS A 90 10.49 7.18 10.72
N ASN A 91 11.07 8.27 10.20
CA ASN A 91 12.05 8.24 9.10
C ASN A 91 11.58 7.51 7.82
N ASN A 92 10.35 7.75 7.36
CA ASN A 92 9.75 7.10 6.17
C ASN A 92 9.55 5.58 6.32
N GLU A 93 9.50 5.08 7.54
CA GLU A 93 9.05 3.73 7.89
C GLU A 93 8.22 3.79 9.17
N GLY A 94 7.64 2.67 9.58
CA GLY A 94 6.86 2.61 10.81
C GLY A 94 6.29 1.24 11.10
N ARG A 95 5.35 1.17 12.04
CA ARG A 95 4.66 -0.07 12.39
C ARG A 95 3.28 0.23 12.91
N LEU A 96 2.36 -0.73 12.81
CA LEU A 96 1.11 -0.63 13.55
C LEU A 96 1.41 -0.84 15.05
N ASP A 97 0.66 -0.15 15.90
CA ASP A 97 0.79 -0.22 17.35
C ASP A 97 0.18 -1.54 17.87
N HIS A 98 0.87 -2.63 17.55
CA HIS A 98 0.51 -3.99 17.91
C HIS A 98 1.79 -4.77 18.23
N PRO A 99 1.82 -5.62 19.28
CA PRO A 99 3.03 -6.35 19.69
C PRO A 99 3.67 -7.16 18.56
N ASP A 100 2.83 -7.80 17.73
CA ASP A 100 3.28 -8.62 16.61
C ASP A 100 3.46 -7.84 15.30
N SER A 101 3.52 -6.50 15.35
CA SER A 101 3.60 -5.72 14.12
C SER A 101 4.99 -5.75 13.50
N VAL A 102 5.04 -5.92 12.18
CA VAL A 102 6.28 -5.80 11.40
C VAL A 102 6.60 -4.34 11.05
N ASN A 103 7.85 -4.10 10.68
CA ASN A 103 8.26 -2.81 10.14
C ASN A 103 7.69 -2.63 8.72
N ILE A 104 7.16 -1.45 8.44
CA ILE A 104 6.45 -1.06 7.23
C ILE A 104 7.22 0.10 6.58
N LYS A 105 7.63 -0.10 5.34
CA LYS A 105 8.31 0.88 4.48
C LYS A 105 7.48 1.23 3.26
N TYR A 106 6.55 0.36 2.86
CA TYR A 106 5.77 0.52 1.65
C TYR A 106 4.27 0.41 1.92
N VAL A 107 3.49 1.04 1.04
CA VAL A 107 2.03 1.09 1.14
C VAL A 107 1.39 -0.31 1.15
N HIS A 108 1.85 -1.21 0.29
CA HIS A 108 1.31 -2.58 0.24
C HIS A 108 1.56 -3.36 1.55
N GLU A 109 2.69 -3.12 2.23
CA GLU A 109 3.00 -3.72 3.53
C GLU A 109 2.02 -3.20 4.59
N LEU A 110 1.73 -1.89 4.60
CA LEU A 110 0.72 -1.32 5.47
C LEU A 110 -0.66 -1.95 5.23
N GLN A 111 -1.07 -2.08 3.96
CA GLN A 111 -2.36 -2.68 3.62
C GLN A 111 -2.43 -4.15 4.07
N ASN A 112 -1.36 -4.91 3.86
CA ASN A 112 -1.27 -6.32 4.22
C ASN A 112 -1.27 -6.52 5.73
N GLU A 113 -0.53 -5.68 6.46
CA GLU A 113 -0.45 -5.74 7.91
C GLU A 113 -1.77 -5.31 8.57
N TYR A 114 -2.38 -4.24 8.06
CA TYR A 114 -3.70 -3.80 8.51
C TYR A 114 -4.75 -4.90 8.32
N LEU A 115 -4.75 -5.55 7.16
CA LEU A 115 -5.64 -6.70 6.90
C LEU A 115 -5.38 -7.85 7.87
N ARG A 116 -4.11 -8.18 8.13
CA ARG A 116 -3.74 -9.27 9.05
C ARG A 116 -4.25 -8.99 10.46
N LEU A 117 -4.13 -7.75 10.95
CA LEU A 117 -4.48 -7.38 12.33
C LEU A 117 -5.97 -7.10 12.53
N THR A 118 -6.64 -6.52 11.52
CA THR A 118 -8.04 -6.06 11.66
C THR A 118 -9.06 -6.92 10.90
N ALA A 119 -8.60 -7.92 10.14
CA ALA A 119 -9.39 -8.68 9.18
C ALA A 119 -10.17 -7.81 8.16
N SER A 120 -9.77 -6.55 8.00
CA SER A 120 -10.42 -5.57 7.12
C SER A 120 -9.42 -5.04 6.09
N THR A 121 -9.87 -4.83 4.85
CA THR A 121 -9.02 -4.24 3.82
C THR A 121 -8.82 -2.74 4.09
N LEU A 122 -7.56 -2.30 4.04
CA LEU A 122 -7.23 -0.88 4.06
C LEU A 122 -7.36 -0.31 2.64
N THR A 123 -8.46 0.40 2.40
CA THR A 123 -8.69 1.14 1.16
C THR A 123 -8.00 2.49 1.25
N ILE A 124 -7.29 2.85 0.18
CA ILE A 124 -6.60 4.13 0.08
C ILE A 124 -7.33 4.98 -0.95
N ILE A 125 -7.77 6.16 -0.53
CA ILE A 125 -8.52 7.09 -1.36
C ILE A 125 -7.53 7.92 -2.18
N ASN A 126 -7.76 8.00 -3.49
CA ASN A 126 -6.95 8.79 -4.42
C ASN A 126 -7.79 9.90 -5.03
#